data_AF-A0A0D9W4T4-F1
#
_entry.id   AF-A0A0D9W4T4-F1
#
_cell.length_a   1.000
_cell.length_b   1.000
_cell.length_c   1.000
_cell.angle_alpha   90.00
_cell.angle_beta   90.00
_cell.angle_gamma   90.00
#
_symmetry.space_group_name_H-M   'P 1'
#
loop_
_entity.id
_entity.type
_entity.pdbx_description
1 polymer ?
#
loop_
_entity_poly.entity_id
_entity_poly.type
_entity_poly.pdbx_seq_one_letter_code
_entity_poly.pdbx_strand_id
1 'polypeptide(L)'
;MATTRQRLTPPLSELFGNPSCSKNGKTSDKLLLPLSKKASNILVVGSHADNLGYQCGSWTIEWQGDTGCITVGTTILDAMKAAVDSSTTTVVYAEIPDAAFIKNGGFSYVIVVVGEQPSTRTRKRRATT
;
A
#
# COMPACT_ATOMS: atom_id res chain seq x y z
N MET A 1 -14.27 37.07 35.31
CA MET A 1 -13.47 35.87 35.01
C MET A 1 -14.22 35.05 33.98
N ALA A 2 -13.75 34.98 32.74
CA ALA A 2 -14.36 34.17 31.68
C ALA A 2 -13.63 32.83 31.58
N THR A 3 -14.29 31.75 31.98
CA THR A 3 -13.75 30.39 31.86
C THR A 3 -13.84 29.93 30.41
N THR A 4 -12.69 29.88 29.74
CA THR A 4 -12.57 29.29 28.40
C THR A 4 -12.62 27.77 28.52
N ARG A 5 -13.71 27.13 28.05
CA ARG A 5 -13.75 25.68 27.87
C ARG A 5 -12.98 25.33 26.60
N GLN A 6 -11.77 24.82 26.74
CA GLN A 6 -11.07 24.13 25.64
C GLN A 6 -11.82 22.84 25.32
N ARG A 7 -12.46 22.78 24.15
CA ARG A 7 -13.02 21.55 23.60
C ARG A 7 -11.83 20.71 23.10
N LEU A 8 -11.36 19.78 23.94
CA LEU A 8 -10.39 18.75 23.55
C LEU A 8 -11.07 17.83 22.53
N THR A 9 -10.74 18.00 21.25
CA THR A 9 -10.99 16.95 20.26
C THR A 9 -10.02 15.80 20.56
N PRO A 10 -10.50 14.58 20.83
CA PRO A 10 -9.59 13.45 21.07
C PRO A 10 -8.74 13.18 19.82
N PRO A 11 -7.49 12.73 19.98
CA PRO A 11 -6.64 12.37 18.84
C PRO A 11 -7.31 11.27 18.02
N LEU A 12 -7.10 11.29 16.69
CA LEU A 12 -7.70 10.35 15.73
C LEU A 12 -7.52 8.86 16.10
N SER A 13 -6.48 8.52 16.86
CA SER A 13 -6.21 7.17 17.38
C SER A 13 -7.22 6.68 18.43
N GLU A 14 -7.98 7.57 19.07
CA GLU A 14 -9.04 7.21 20.02
C GLU A 14 -10.40 7.03 19.35
N LEU A 15 -10.60 7.62 18.16
CA LEU A 15 -11.88 7.58 17.43
C LEU A 15 -11.99 6.36 16.51
N PHE A 16 -10.86 5.86 16.02
CA PHE A 16 -10.78 4.69 15.17
C PHE A 16 -9.74 3.78 15.81
N GLY A 17 -10.17 2.65 16.36
CA GLY A 17 -9.27 1.71 17.04
C GLY A 17 -8.03 1.40 16.20
N ASN A 18 -6.91 1.07 16.88
CA ASN A 18 -5.65 0.79 16.21
C ASN A 18 -5.86 -0.21 15.05
N PRO A 19 -5.38 0.09 13.84
CA PRO A 19 -5.57 -0.78 12.68
C PRO A 19 -5.00 -2.17 12.98
N SER A 20 -5.83 -3.21 12.87
CA SER A 20 -5.42 -4.59 13.09
C SER A 20 -4.82 -5.17 11.81
N CYS A 21 -3.58 -5.67 11.89
CA CYS A 21 -2.90 -6.37 10.79
C CYS A 21 -3.06 -7.88 10.96
N SER A 22 -3.37 -8.61 9.88
CA SER A 22 -3.52 -10.07 9.93
C SER A 22 -2.23 -10.78 10.35
N LYS A 23 -1.05 -10.23 10.01
CA LYS A 23 0.25 -10.78 10.41
C LYS A 23 1.36 -9.72 10.40
N ASN A 24 2.12 -9.61 11.50
CA ASN A 24 3.23 -8.67 11.62
C ASN A 24 4.50 -9.36 12.17
N GLY A 25 5.15 -10.18 11.34
CA GLY A 25 6.33 -10.97 11.73
C GLY A 25 6.11 -12.47 11.56
N LYS A 26 7.20 -13.23 11.44
CA LYS A 26 7.15 -14.71 11.42
C LYS A 26 7.17 -15.30 12.82
N THR A 27 7.86 -14.63 13.74
CA THR A 27 7.96 -14.98 15.15
C THR A 27 7.44 -13.83 15.99
N SER A 28 7.02 -14.11 17.23
CA SER A 28 6.43 -13.12 18.14
C SER A 28 7.37 -11.96 18.49
N ASP A 29 8.69 -12.20 18.42
CA ASP A 29 9.71 -11.27 18.93
C ASP A 29 10.20 -10.26 17.89
N LYS A 30 9.82 -10.42 16.61
CA LYS A 30 10.29 -9.54 15.53
C LYS A 30 9.14 -9.05 14.66
N LEU A 31 8.66 -7.86 15.00
CA LEU A 31 7.70 -7.12 14.19
C LEU A 31 8.36 -6.56 12.94
N LEU A 32 7.63 -6.53 11.82
CA LEU A 32 8.10 -5.99 10.55
C LEU A 32 7.59 -4.56 10.32
N LEU A 33 6.35 -4.30 10.72
CA LEU A 33 5.70 -3.00 10.65
C LEU A 33 5.73 -2.32 12.04
N PRO A 34 5.95 -1.00 12.09
CA PRO A 34 6.13 -0.07 10.97
C PRO A 34 7.51 -0.15 10.30
N LEU A 35 7.57 0.09 8.99
CA LEU A 35 8.82 0.09 8.23
C LEU A 35 9.64 1.38 8.51
N SER A 36 10.95 1.25 8.53
CA SER A 36 11.86 2.41 8.62
C SER A 36 11.79 3.22 7.34
N LYS A 37 11.53 4.54 7.43
CA LYS A 37 11.57 5.45 6.27
C LYS A 37 12.98 5.72 5.75
N LYS A 38 14.01 5.31 6.49
CA LYS A 38 15.43 5.45 6.15
C LYS A 38 15.99 4.07 5.93
N ALA A 39 16.17 3.70 4.67
CA ALA A 39 16.71 2.42 4.24
C ALA A 39 17.48 2.63 2.93
N SER A 40 18.52 1.87 2.65
CA SER A 40 19.34 2.10 1.44
C SER A 40 18.53 1.94 0.15
N ASN A 41 18.03 0.72 -0.08
CA ASN A 41 17.24 0.34 -1.24
C ASN A 41 15.96 -0.36 -0.81
N ILE A 42 14.82 0.09 -1.33
CA ILE A 42 13.52 -0.54 -1.12
C ILE A 42 13.00 -1.00 -2.47
N LEU A 43 12.49 -2.23 -2.53
CA LEU A 43 11.85 -2.76 -3.72
C LEU A 43 10.33 -2.76 -3.55
N VAL A 44 9.62 -2.15 -4.49
CA VAL A 44 8.16 -2.20 -4.60
C VAL A 44 7.80 -3.03 -5.82
N VAL A 45 6.99 -4.07 -5.65
CA VAL A 45 6.65 -5.03 -6.72
C VAL A 45 5.18 -5.38 -6.74
N GLY A 46 4.75 -5.97 -7.85
CA GLY A 46 3.39 -6.47 -8.04
C GLY A 46 2.51 -5.53 -8.87
N SER A 47 1.51 -6.15 -9.50
CA SER A 47 0.63 -5.52 -10.49
C SER A 47 -0.25 -4.40 -9.96
N HIS A 48 -0.44 -4.31 -8.64
CA HIS A 48 -1.28 -3.30 -8.02
C HIS A 48 -0.49 -2.11 -7.47
N ALA A 49 0.85 -2.22 -7.42
CA ALA A 49 1.67 -1.23 -6.74
C ALA A 49 1.65 0.14 -7.44
N ASP A 50 1.54 0.13 -8.77
CA ASP A 50 1.44 1.35 -9.59
C ASP A 50 0.19 1.35 -10.48
N ASN A 51 -0.94 0.92 -9.91
CA ASN A 51 -2.21 0.85 -10.64
C ASN A 51 -3.34 1.43 -9.80
N LEU A 52 -3.70 2.69 -10.08
CA LEU A 52 -4.72 3.41 -9.32
C LEU A 52 -6.11 2.79 -9.51
N GLY A 53 -6.45 2.36 -10.72
CA GLY A 53 -7.70 1.67 -11.00
C GLY A 53 -7.86 0.38 -10.22
N TYR A 54 -6.79 -0.39 -10.06
CA TYR A 54 -6.80 -1.58 -9.20
C TYR A 54 -6.92 -1.25 -7.71
N GLN A 55 -6.34 -0.13 -7.26
CA GLN A 55 -6.48 0.33 -5.86
C GLN A 55 -7.89 0.83 -5.55
N CYS A 56 -8.54 1.46 -6.52
CA CYS A 56 -9.92 1.95 -6.39
C CYS A 56 -10.96 0.84 -6.53
N GLY A 57 -10.69 -0.16 -7.37
CA GLY A 57 -11.64 -1.24 -7.66
C GLY A 57 -12.80 -0.78 -8.56
N SER A 58 -13.84 -1.61 -8.60
CA SER A 58 -15.06 -1.30 -9.37
C SER A 58 -15.84 -0.13 -8.77
N TRP A 59 -16.81 0.40 -9.53
CA TRP A 59 -17.57 1.60 -9.16
C TRP A 59 -16.76 2.89 -9.04
N THR A 60 -15.53 2.91 -9.56
CA THR A 60 -14.71 4.11 -9.64
C THR A 60 -14.53 4.52 -11.09
N ILE A 61 -15.06 5.70 -11.43
CA ILE A 61 -15.19 6.26 -12.79
C ILE A 61 -16.11 5.39 -13.66
N GLU A 62 -15.65 4.18 -13.99
CA GLU A 62 -16.42 3.18 -14.71
C GLU A 62 -17.17 2.27 -13.74
N TRP A 63 -18.34 1.80 -14.18
CA TRP A 63 -19.12 0.85 -13.38
C TRP A 63 -18.29 -0.39 -13.03
N GLN A 64 -17.57 -0.94 -14.01
CA GLN A 64 -16.71 -2.11 -13.83
C GLN A 64 -15.38 -1.78 -13.13
N GLY A 65 -15.06 -0.50 -12.98
CA GLY A 65 -13.70 -0.03 -12.78
C GLY A 65 -12.88 -0.15 -14.07
N ASP A 66 -11.65 0.34 -14.03
CA ASP A 66 -10.70 0.28 -15.13
C ASP A 66 -9.27 0.14 -14.57
N THR A 67 -8.27 0.01 -15.43
CA THR A 67 -6.87 -0.25 -15.08
C THR A 67 -6.00 0.98 -15.34
N GLY A 68 -4.95 1.17 -14.53
CA GLY A 68 -4.00 2.27 -14.69
C GLY A 68 -4.42 3.55 -13.97
N CYS A 69 -3.99 4.71 -14.48
CA CYS A 69 -4.26 6.01 -13.88
C CYS A 69 -5.61 6.57 -14.35
N ILE A 70 -6.70 6.04 -13.77
CA ILE A 70 -8.07 6.33 -14.22
C ILE A 70 -8.66 7.63 -13.66
N THR A 71 -8.04 8.20 -12.62
CA THR A 71 -8.48 9.43 -11.94
C THR A 71 -7.31 10.12 -11.25
N VAL A 72 -7.55 11.29 -10.64
CA VAL A 72 -6.57 11.96 -9.80
C VAL A 72 -6.43 11.20 -8.47
N GLY A 73 -5.22 10.76 -8.15
CA GLY A 73 -4.90 10.05 -6.92
C GLY A 73 -3.42 9.76 -6.80
N THR A 74 -3.06 9.04 -5.74
CA THR A 74 -1.68 8.63 -5.47
C THR A 74 -1.62 7.11 -5.46
N THR A 75 -0.78 6.50 -6.30
CA THR A 75 -0.57 5.05 -6.26
C THR A 75 0.24 4.65 -5.01
N ILE A 76 0.26 3.37 -4.66
CA ILE A 76 1.11 2.89 -3.55
C ILE A 76 2.59 3.17 -3.85
N LEU A 77 3.03 3.03 -5.10
CA LEU A 77 4.38 3.38 -5.51
C LEU A 77 4.68 4.87 -5.27
N ASP A 78 3.78 5.75 -5.68
CA ASP A 78 3.94 7.20 -5.48
C ASP A 78 3.90 7.57 -4.00
N ALA A 79 3.01 6.95 -3.22
CA ALA A 79 2.93 7.15 -1.78
C ALA A 79 4.24 6.72 -1.09
N MET A 80 4.86 5.62 -1.53
CA MET A 80 6.15 5.18 -1.00
C MET A 80 7.26 6.17 -1.36
N LYS A 81 7.35 6.60 -2.62
CA LYS A 81 8.32 7.63 -3.04
C LYS A 81 8.17 8.93 -2.25
N ALA A 82 6.94 9.33 -1.91
CA ALA A 82 6.66 10.52 -1.11
C ALA A 82 6.93 10.33 0.40
N ALA A 83 6.78 9.11 0.93
CA ALA A 83 6.88 8.84 2.35
C ALA A 83 8.30 8.56 2.86
N VAL A 84 9.19 8.07 2.00
CA VAL A 84 10.57 7.73 2.35
C VAL A 84 11.47 8.98 2.40
N ASP A 85 12.61 8.84 3.07
CA ASP A 85 13.64 9.88 3.09
C ASP A 85 14.39 9.89 1.76
N SER A 86 14.10 10.90 0.91
CA SER A 86 14.67 11.02 -0.44
C SER A 86 16.19 11.22 -0.48
N SER A 87 16.82 11.56 0.64
CA SER A 87 18.27 11.75 0.73
C SER A 87 19.03 10.45 0.99
N THR A 88 18.38 9.47 1.60
CA THR A 88 19.02 8.22 2.04
C THR A 88 18.45 6.97 1.38
N THR A 89 17.28 7.09 0.76
CA THR A 89 16.48 5.94 0.34
C THR A 89 16.15 5.96 -1.14
N THR A 90 16.51 4.89 -1.84
CA THR A 90 16.13 4.66 -3.24
C THR A 90 14.97 3.68 -3.32
N VAL A 91 13.89 4.09 -4.01
CA VAL A 91 12.73 3.23 -4.28
C VAL A 91 12.85 2.67 -5.70
N VAL A 92 12.99 1.35 -5.80
CA VAL A 92 13.03 0.61 -7.06
C VAL A 92 11.67 -0.04 -7.29
N TYR A 93 11.14 0.07 -8.50
CA TYR A 93 9.90 -0.58 -8.91
C TYR A 93 10.17 -1.66 -9.95
N ALA A 94 9.56 -2.83 -9.77
CA ALA A 94 9.51 -3.87 -10.78
C ALA A 94 8.18 -4.63 -10.66
N GLU A 95 7.36 -4.66 -11.70
CA GLU A 95 6.04 -5.30 -11.60
C GLU A 95 6.16 -6.81 -11.34
N ILE A 96 7.00 -7.50 -12.11
CA ILE A 96 7.24 -8.95 -12.03
C ILE A 96 8.76 -9.20 -12.06
N PRO A 97 9.47 -9.04 -10.92
CA PRO A 97 10.90 -9.33 -10.85
C PRO A 97 11.15 -10.84 -10.81
N ASP A 98 12.30 -11.27 -11.32
CA ASP A 98 12.78 -12.63 -11.08
C ASP A 98 13.47 -12.75 -9.70
N ALA A 99 13.71 -14.00 -9.28
CA ALA A 99 14.32 -14.28 -7.98
C ALA A 99 15.79 -13.82 -7.89
N ALA A 100 16.51 -13.76 -9.01
CA ALA A 100 17.90 -13.32 -9.02
C ALA A 100 18.00 -11.81 -8.79
N PHE A 101 17.10 -11.04 -9.39
CA PHE A 101 16.96 -9.60 -9.20
C PHE A 101 16.73 -9.25 -7.72
N ILE A 102 15.80 -9.95 -7.06
CA ILE A 102 15.50 -9.71 -5.64
C ILE A 102 16.72 -10.04 -4.76
N LYS A 103 17.39 -11.17 -5.02
CA LYS A 103 18.55 -11.63 -4.23
C LYS A 103 19.77 -10.72 -4.39
N ASN A 104 20.02 -10.24 -5.60
CA ASN A 104 21.22 -9.48 -5.92
C ASN A 104 21.05 -7.96 -5.80
N GLY A 105 19.81 -7.46 -5.68
CA GLY A 105 19.53 -6.02 -5.65
C GLY A 105 19.82 -5.31 -4.33
N GLY A 106 20.23 -6.04 -3.28
CA GLY A 106 20.64 -5.43 -2.00
C GLY A 106 19.52 -4.65 -1.30
N PHE A 107 18.28 -5.13 -1.41
CA PHE A 107 17.10 -4.46 -0.84
C PHE A 107 17.02 -4.68 0.68
N SER A 108 16.77 -3.60 1.42
CA SER A 108 16.53 -3.67 2.87
C SER A 108 15.22 -4.38 3.21
N TYR A 109 14.19 -4.16 2.40
CA TYR A 109 12.92 -4.87 2.44
C TYR A 109 12.20 -4.74 1.11
N VAL A 110 11.21 -5.60 0.91
CA VAL A 110 10.39 -5.67 -0.31
C VAL A 110 8.92 -5.49 0.07
N ILE A 111 8.23 -4.62 -0.65
CA ILE A 111 6.79 -4.40 -0.54
C ILE A 111 6.13 -5.02 -1.78
N VAL A 112 5.30 -6.03 -1.56
CA VAL A 112 4.58 -6.73 -2.64
C VAL A 112 3.12 -6.31 -2.59
N VAL A 113 2.62 -5.75 -3.68
CA VAL A 113 1.23 -5.30 -3.80
C VAL A 113 0.52 -6.09 -4.88
N VAL A 114 -0.37 -6.98 -4.46
CA VAL A 114 -1.17 -7.85 -5.32
C VAL A 114 -2.59 -7.94 -4.77
N GLY A 115 -3.56 -8.18 -5.65
CA GLY A 115 -4.97 -8.21 -5.29
C GLY A 115 -5.84 -8.76 -6.41
N GLU A 116 -7.15 -8.65 -6.23
CA GLU A 116 -8.12 -8.95 -7.27
C GLU A 116 -8.18 -7.78 -8.28
N GLN A 117 -8.31 -8.10 -9.57
CA GLN A 117 -8.66 -7.09 -10.57
C GLN A 117 -10.07 -6.53 -10.30
N PRO A 118 -10.34 -5.25 -10.65
CA PRO A 118 -11.69 -4.68 -10.65
C PRO A 118 -12.64 -5.60 -11.39
N SER A 119 -13.76 -5.95 -10.75
CA SER A 119 -14.79 -6.80 -11.35
C SER A 119 -16.16 -6.48 -10.81
N THR A 120 -17.14 -6.37 -11.70
CA THR A 120 -18.56 -6.28 -11.36
C THR A 120 -19.32 -7.57 -11.66
N ARG A 121 -20.57 -7.59 -11.17
CA ARG A 121 -21.50 -8.73 -11.12
C ARG A 121 -21.58 -9.59 -12.38
N THR A 122 -21.39 -9.02 -13.57
CA THR A 122 -21.51 -9.76 -14.83
C THR A 122 -20.34 -10.71 -15.10
N ARG A 123 -19.15 -10.46 -14.54
CA ARG A 123 -17.92 -11.21 -14.84
C ARG A 123 -17.56 -12.29 -13.82
N LYS A 124 -18.04 -12.22 -12.57
CA LYS A 124 -17.84 -13.29 -11.58
C LYS A 124 -18.89 -14.42 -11.74
N ARG A 125 -18.82 -15.15 -12.85
CA ARG A 125 -19.08 -16.60 -12.80
C ARG A 125 -17.73 -17.27 -12.61
N ARG A 126 -17.32 -17.46 -11.35
CA ARG A 126 -16.19 -18.35 -11.05
C ARG A 126 -16.63 -19.74 -11.53
N ALA A 127 -16.09 -20.19 -12.66
CA ALA A 127 -16.35 -21.54 -13.14
C ALA A 127 -15.72 -22.51 -12.15
N THR A 128 -16.54 -23.12 -11.29
CA THR A 128 -16.19 -24.38 -10.65
C THR A 128 -16.38 -25.44 -11.73
N THR A 129 -15.30 -26.03 -12.21
CA THR A 129 -15.29 -27.28 -12.96
C THR A 129 -14.30 -28.20 -12.29
#